data_AF-A0A0S9DPH3-F1
#
_entry.id   AF-A0A0S9DPH3-F1
#
_cell.length_a   1.000
_cell.length_b   1.000
_cell.length_c   1.000
_cell.angle_alpha   90.00
_cell.angle_beta   90.00
_cell.angle_gamma   90.00
#
_symmetry.space_group_name_H-M   'P 1'
#
loop_
_entity.id
_entity.type
_entity.pdbx_description
1 polymer ?
#
loop_
_entity_poly.entity_id
_entity_poly.type
_entity_poly.pdbx_seq_one_letter_code
_entity_poly.pdbx_strand_id
1 'polypeptide(L)'
;MGLFLEQGFEPTTIDQIASSAGISRRSFFRYFGTKEDIVLGDLASQGELVLAALERIPPTVGPWEALREALHAVDALTIDPEVTLKIARMMYQTSSLRSRSIEKHLHWQALLVPDIRRRLGIAEDDVTNPAPAAIVASAIACLDAAGEVWVEGDGLADLASLYDQAVAGVRGTS
;
A
#
# COMPACT_ATOMS: atom_id res chain seq x y z
N MET A 1 2.54 3.67 15.80
CA MET A 1 2.27 4.82 14.91
C MET A 1 2.34 6.17 15.61
N GLY A 2 1.69 6.40 16.76
CA GLY A 2 1.69 7.71 17.45
C GLY A 2 3.07 8.39 17.58
N LEU A 3 4.06 7.72 18.18
CA LEU A 3 5.42 8.27 18.29
C LEU A 3 6.04 8.67 16.94
N PHE A 4 5.87 7.85 15.89
CA PHE A 4 6.40 8.18 14.57
C PHE A 4 5.76 9.44 13.98
N LEU A 5 4.46 9.66 14.22
CA LEU A 5 3.72 10.83 13.75
C LEU A 5 4.04 12.10 14.55
N GLU A 6 4.44 11.96 15.81
CA GLU A 6 4.76 13.08 16.72
C GLU A 6 6.18 13.59 16.54
N GLN A 7 7.18 12.71 16.55
CA GLN A 7 8.60 13.09 16.55
C GLN A 7 9.36 12.66 15.28
N GLY A 8 8.74 11.88 14.39
CA GLY A 8 9.35 11.36 13.17
C GLY A 8 9.92 9.93 13.32
N PHE A 9 10.09 9.24 12.20
CA PHE A 9 10.56 7.84 12.18
C PHE A 9 12.01 7.68 12.64
N GLU A 10 12.92 8.53 12.14
CA GLU A 10 14.35 8.39 12.46
C GLU A 10 14.71 8.62 13.94
N PRO A 11 14.29 9.72 14.57
CA PRO A 11 14.60 9.97 15.98
C PRO A 11 13.88 9.03 16.95
N THR A 12 12.90 8.24 16.49
CA THR A 12 12.18 7.30 17.35
C THR A 12 12.98 6.02 17.58
N THR A 13 13.31 5.75 18.84
CA THR A 13 14.08 4.57 19.26
C THR A 13 13.18 3.41 19.68
N ILE A 14 13.70 2.18 19.57
CA ILE A 14 13.01 0.97 20.05
C ILE A 14 12.70 1.07 21.56
N ASP A 15 13.56 1.69 22.36
CA ASP A 15 13.33 1.85 23.80
C ASP A 15 12.15 2.78 24.09
N GLN A 16 12.02 3.89 23.34
CA GLN A 16 10.85 4.76 23.44
C GLN A 16 9.57 4.04 23.01
N ILE A 17 9.62 3.27 21.91
CA ILE A 17 8.48 2.47 21.44
C ILE A 17 8.06 1.45 22.50
N ALA A 18 9.01 0.68 23.03
CA ALA A 18 8.75 -0.34 24.04
C ALA A 18 8.17 0.28 25.31
N SER A 19 8.75 1.39 25.78
CA SER A 19 8.27 2.16 26.94
C SER A 19 6.83 2.67 26.73
N SER A 20 6.56 3.28 25.57
CA SER A 20 5.22 3.77 25.21
C SER A 20 4.18 2.66 25.13
N ALA A 21 4.57 1.46 24.68
CA ALA A 21 3.71 0.29 24.61
C ALA A 21 3.64 -0.51 25.93
N GLY A 22 4.36 -0.09 26.99
CA GLY A 22 4.38 -0.80 28.28
C GLY A 22 5.03 -2.18 28.23
N ILE A 23 5.91 -2.44 27.25
CA ILE A 23 6.60 -3.72 27.08
C ILE A 23 8.11 -3.56 27.25
N SER A 24 8.80 -4.66 27.56
CA SER A 24 10.27 -4.65 27.58
C SER A 24 10.84 -4.68 26.16
N ARG A 25 12.08 -4.18 25.98
CA ARG A 25 12.84 -4.32 24.72
C ARG A 25 12.94 -5.77 24.23
N ARG A 26 13.09 -6.73 25.16
CA ARG A 26 13.07 -8.17 24.84
C ARG A 26 11.71 -8.61 24.29
N SER A 27 10.61 -8.09 24.84
CA SER A 27 9.27 -8.40 24.35
C SER A 27 9.02 -7.74 22.99
N PHE A 28 9.54 -6.53 22.75
CA PHE A 28 9.50 -5.91 21.43
C PHE A 28 10.13 -6.83 20.36
N PHE A 29 11.37 -7.27 20.59
CA PHE A 29 12.09 -8.16 19.65
C PHE A 29 11.47 -9.54 19.47
N ARG A 30 10.53 -9.94 20.34
CA ARG A 30 9.74 -11.16 20.16
C ARG A 30 8.70 -11.02 19.03
N TYR A 31 8.20 -9.80 18.80
CA TYR A 31 7.16 -9.52 17.80
C TYR A 31 7.71 -8.85 16.55
N PHE A 32 8.73 -8.00 16.70
CA PHE A 32 9.27 -7.17 15.63
C PHE A 32 10.80 -7.30 15.59
N GLY A 33 11.36 -7.58 14.42
CA GLY A 33 12.81 -7.56 14.22
C GLY A 33 13.37 -6.14 14.21
N THR A 34 12.62 -5.17 13.67
CA THR A 34 13.03 -3.76 13.58
C THR A 34 11.86 -2.79 13.79
N LYS A 35 12.14 -1.46 13.85
CA LYS A 35 11.09 -0.44 13.93
C LYS A 35 10.28 -0.32 12.62
N GLU A 36 10.90 -0.65 11.48
CA GLU A 36 10.26 -0.69 10.16
C GLU A 36 9.10 -1.71 10.13
N ASP A 37 9.22 -2.85 10.83
CA ASP A 37 8.18 -3.89 10.85
C ASP A 37 6.83 -3.36 11.35
N ILE A 38 6.85 -2.35 12.23
CA ILE A 38 5.63 -1.72 12.76
C ILE A 38 4.91 -0.96 11.65
N VAL A 39 5.66 -0.15 10.88
CA VAL A 39 5.12 0.67 9.81
C VAL A 39 4.68 -0.21 8.64
N LEU A 40 5.52 -1.17 8.26
CA LEU A 40 5.25 -2.08 7.15
C LEU A 40 4.13 -3.05 7.46
N GLY A 41 3.97 -3.50 8.70
CA GLY A 41 2.85 -4.35 9.10
C GLY A 41 1.50 -3.62 8.98
N ASP A 42 1.45 -2.36 9.42
CA ASP A 42 0.27 -1.51 9.25
C ASP A 42 -0.06 -1.29 7.77
N LEU A 43 0.95 -0.96 6.96
CA LEU A 43 0.78 -0.80 5.51
C LEU A 43 0.47 -2.11 4.79
N ALA A 44 0.97 -3.26 5.26
CA ALA A 44 0.63 -4.56 4.69
C ALA A 44 -0.87 -4.86 4.85
N SER A 45 -1.46 -4.51 6.00
CA SER A 45 -2.89 -4.69 6.27
C SER A 45 -3.81 -3.89 5.33
N GLN A 46 -3.33 -2.79 4.75
CA GLN A 46 -4.10 -2.06 3.73
C GLN A 46 -4.38 -2.90 2.48
N GLY A 47 -3.52 -3.89 2.17
CA GLY A 47 -3.77 -4.83 1.07
C GLY A 47 -5.03 -5.67 1.29
N GLU A 48 -5.35 -5.99 2.54
CA GLU A 48 -6.60 -6.67 2.90
C GLU A 48 -7.82 -5.76 2.71
N LEU A 49 -7.68 -4.46 2.98
CA LEU A 49 -8.74 -3.48 2.71
C LEU A 49 -9.01 -3.35 1.21
N VAL A 50 -7.95 -3.32 0.40
CA VAL A 50 -8.08 -3.29 -1.07
C VAL A 50 -8.73 -4.57 -1.57
N LEU A 51 -8.36 -5.74 -1.05
CA LEU A 51 -9.00 -7.01 -1.38
C LEU A 51 -10.48 -6.99 -1.02
N ALA A 52 -10.83 -6.56 0.20
CA ALA A 52 -12.22 -6.48 0.65
C ALA A 52 -13.06 -5.51 -0.19
N ALA A 53 -12.46 -4.41 -0.66
CA ALA A 53 -13.11 -3.50 -1.60
C ALA A 53 -13.28 -4.16 -2.98
N LEU A 54 -12.26 -4.88 -3.46
CA LEU A 54 -12.28 -5.57 -4.74
C LEU A 54 -13.34 -6.68 -4.81
N GLU A 55 -13.53 -7.43 -3.72
CA GLU A 55 -14.55 -8.48 -3.61
C GLU A 55 -15.99 -7.95 -3.66
N ARG A 56 -16.19 -6.65 -3.36
CA ARG A 56 -17.50 -6.00 -3.48
C ARG A 56 -17.84 -5.56 -4.91
N ILE A 57 -16.84 -5.50 -5.79
CA ILE A 57 -17.00 -5.06 -7.17
C ILE A 57 -17.45 -6.25 -8.01
N PRO A 58 -18.52 -6.14 -8.83
CA PRO A 58 -18.98 -7.24 -9.67
C PRO A 58 -17.84 -7.84 -10.52
N PRO A 59 -17.74 -9.16 -10.66
CA PRO A 59 -16.64 -9.81 -11.40
C PRO A 59 -16.66 -9.50 -12.90
N THR A 60 -17.76 -8.96 -13.42
CA THR A 60 -17.89 -8.48 -14.81
C THR A 60 -17.14 -7.19 -15.08
N VAL A 61 -16.76 -6.44 -14.04
CA VAL A 61 -15.93 -5.24 -14.16
C VAL A 61 -14.50 -5.65 -14.48
N GLY A 62 -13.91 -5.01 -15.49
CA GLY A 62 -12.58 -5.31 -15.97
C GLY A 62 -11.50 -5.12 -14.88
N PRO A 63 -10.38 -5.85 -14.94
CA PRO A 63 -9.41 -5.92 -13.85
C PRO A 63 -8.81 -4.57 -13.45
N TRP A 64 -8.53 -3.70 -14.43
CA TRP A 64 -8.00 -2.36 -14.19
C TRP A 64 -9.00 -1.44 -13.51
N GLU A 65 -10.26 -1.46 -13.97
CA GLU A 65 -11.34 -0.65 -13.41
C GLU A 65 -11.66 -1.11 -11.99
N ALA A 66 -11.69 -2.42 -11.76
CA ALA A 66 -11.91 -2.99 -10.44
C ALA A 66 -10.79 -2.62 -9.44
N LEU A 67 -9.52 -2.68 -9.84
CA LEU A 67 -8.40 -2.24 -8.99
C LEU A 67 -8.47 -0.75 -8.68
N ARG A 68 -8.79 0.08 -9.69
CA ARG A 68 -8.97 1.53 -9.52
C ARG A 68 -10.09 1.83 -8.53
N GLU A 69 -11.27 1.26 -8.72
CA GLU A 69 -12.41 1.44 -7.82
C GLU A 69 -12.10 0.97 -6.39
N ALA A 70 -11.43 -0.17 -6.24
CA ALA A 70 -11.04 -0.70 -4.94
C ALA A 70 -10.05 0.23 -4.22
N LEU A 71 -9.04 0.74 -4.92
CA LEU A 71 -8.07 1.68 -4.36
C LEU A 71 -8.71 3.03 -4.01
N HIS A 72 -9.59 3.57 -4.85
CA HIS A 72 -10.34 4.79 -4.54
C HIS A 72 -11.26 4.61 -3.33
N ALA A 73 -11.89 3.44 -3.20
CA ALA A 73 -12.72 3.14 -2.04
C ALA A 73 -11.90 3.11 -0.75
N VAL A 74 -10.68 2.55 -0.77
CA VAL A 74 -9.77 2.57 0.39
C VAL A 74 -9.28 3.98 0.70
N ASP A 75 -8.92 4.76 -0.32
CA ASP A 75 -8.50 6.15 -0.15
C ASP A 75 -9.61 7.00 0.47
N ALA A 76 -10.87 6.82 0.04
CA ALA A 76 -12.04 7.50 0.58
C ALA A 76 -12.37 7.15 2.06
N LEU A 77 -11.83 6.06 2.59
CA LEU A 77 -11.93 5.73 4.02
C LEU A 77 -10.91 6.50 4.88
N THR A 78 -10.00 7.25 4.25
CA THR A 78 -9.05 8.10 4.95
C THR A 78 -9.77 9.20 5.72
N ILE A 79 -9.60 9.18 7.04
CA ILE A 79 -10.27 10.11 7.96
C ILE A 79 -9.48 11.43 8.11
N ASP A 80 -8.14 11.35 8.08
CA ASP A 80 -7.26 12.50 8.33
C ASP A 80 -6.17 12.59 7.24
N PRO A 81 -6.34 13.52 6.27
CA PRO A 81 -5.37 13.72 5.19
C PRO A 81 -3.97 14.11 5.69
N GLU A 82 -3.85 14.84 6.82
CA GLU A 82 -2.55 15.23 7.36
C GLU A 82 -1.81 14.02 7.92
N VAL A 83 -2.52 13.11 8.60
CA VAL A 83 -1.94 11.85 9.10
C VAL A 83 -1.51 10.97 7.93
N THR A 84 -2.34 10.83 6.90
CA THR A 84 -1.99 10.05 5.70
C THR A 84 -0.75 10.63 5.01
N LEU A 85 -0.66 11.96 4.88
CA LEU A 85 0.51 12.61 4.30
C LEU A 85 1.77 12.38 5.13
N LYS A 86 1.68 12.42 6.46
CA LYS A 86 2.81 12.08 7.35
C LYS A 86 3.26 10.63 7.18
N ILE A 87 2.33 9.67 7.08
CA ILE A 87 2.64 8.26 6.85
C ILE A 87 3.29 8.06 5.48
N ALA A 88 2.73 8.67 4.43
CA ALA A 88 3.28 8.62 3.08
C ALA A 88 4.69 9.23 3.02
N ARG A 89 4.92 10.40 3.64
CA ARG A 89 6.25 11.01 3.77
C ARG A 89 7.24 10.06 4.43
N MET A 90 6.87 9.44 5.55
CA MET A 90 7.74 8.45 6.20
C MET A 90 8.08 7.30 5.25
N MET A 91 7.10 6.75 4.54
CA MET A 91 7.30 5.63 3.61
C MET A 91 8.22 6.01 2.43
N TYR A 92 7.95 7.13 1.76
CA TYR A 92 8.62 7.49 0.50
C TYR A 92 9.95 8.24 0.69
N GLN A 93 10.14 8.95 1.82
CA GLN A 93 11.35 9.75 2.10
C GLN A 93 12.37 9.04 3.01
N THR A 94 12.01 7.93 3.66
CA THR A 94 12.94 7.14 4.48
C THR A 94 13.49 5.96 3.69
N SER A 95 14.80 5.94 3.43
CA SER A 95 15.45 4.91 2.60
C SER A 95 15.25 3.48 3.12
N SER A 96 15.26 3.26 4.44
CA SER A 96 15.07 1.92 5.02
C SER A 96 13.64 1.42 4.83
N LEU A 97 12.63 2.30 4.98
CA LEU A 97 11.22 1.96 4.71
C LEU A 97 10.98 1.72 3.22
N ARG A 98 11.53 2.57 2.35
CA ARG A 98 11.43 2.42 0.89
C ARG A 98 12.10 1.13 0.39
N SER A 99 13.22 0.74 0.97
CA SER A 99 13.89 -0.51 0.60
C SER A 99 13.09 -1.75 1.03
N ARG A 100 12.34 -1.65 2.12
CA ARG A 100 11.53 -2.76 2.64
C ARG A 100 10.09 -2.78 2.14
N SER A 101 9.64 -1.77 1.39
CA SER A 101 8.30 -1.75 0.79
C SER A 101 8.06 -2.89 -0.21
N ILE A 102 9.13 -3.48 -0.76
CA ILE A 102 9.05 -4.64 -1.67
C ILE A 102 8.33 -5.83 -1.01
N GLU A 103 8.59 -6.10 0.27
CA GLU A 103 7.94 -7.21 0.99
C GLU A 103 6.42 -6.98 1.08
N LYS A 104 6.02 -5.74 1.38
CA LYS A 104 4.61 -5.31 1.35
C LYS A 104 4.00 -5.48 -0.04
N HIS A 105 4.70 -5.05 -1.09
CA HIS A 105 4.20 -5.18 -2.47
C HIS A 105 4.00 -6.63 -2.88
N LEU A 106 4.93 -7.51 -2.55
CA LEU A 106 4.81 -8.95 -2.81
C LEU A 106 3.63 -9.55 -2.05
N HIS A 107 3.42 -9.14 -0.80
CA HIS A 107 2.26 -9.57 -0.02
C HIS A 107 0.93 -9.13 -0.67
N TRP A 108 0.82 -7.87 -1.07
CA TRP A 108 -0.37 -7.37 -1.77
C TRP A 108 -0.60 -8.08 -3.11
N GLN A 109 0.46 -8.35 -3.87
CA GLN A 109 0.35 -9.12 -5.11
C GLN A 109 -0.22 -10.51 -4.84
N ALA A 110 0.28 -11.21 -3.83
CA ALA A 110 -0.24 -12.53 -3.46
C ALA A 110 -1.72 -12.50 -3.08
N LEU A 111 -2.19 -11.43 -2.42
CA LEU A 111 -3.59 -11.25 -2.04
C LEU A 111 -4.50 -10.94 -3.24
N LEU A 112 -4.07 -10.06 -4.15
CA LEU A 112 -4.94 -9.50 -5.19
C LEU A 112 -4.94 -10.31 -6.50
N VAL A 113 -3.85 -11.02 -6.80
CA VAL A 113 -3.70 -11.80 -8.04
C VAL A 113 -4.81 -12.85 -8.25
N PRO A 114 -5.27 -13.60 -7.24
CA PRO A 114 -6.37 -14.55 -7.40
C PRO A 114 -7.65 -13.91 -7.92
N ASP A 115 -8.02 -12.72 -7.43
CA ASP A 115 -9.23 -12.03 -7.89
C ASP A 115 -9.10 -11.56 -9.35
N ILE A 116 -7.96 -10.97 -9.69
CA ILE A 116 -7.68 -10.52 -11.06
C ILE A 116 -7.65 -11.71 -12.04
N ARG A 117 -7.13 -12.87 -11.61
CA ARG A 117 -7.17 -14.09 -12.41
C ARG A 117 -8.61 -14.50 -12.74
N ARG A 118 -9.51 -14.49 -11.75
CA ARG A 118 -10.94 -14.80 -11.95
C ARG A 118 -11.60 -13.82 -12.94
N ARG A 119 -11.33 -12.52 -12.81
CA ARG A 119 -11.88 -11.48 -13.72
C ARG A 119 -11.42 -11.64 -15.17
N LEU A 120 -10.23 -12.19 -15.38
CA LEU A 120 -9.71 -12.51 -16.71
C LEU A 120 -10.24 -13.83 -17.27
N GLY A 121 -11.02 -14.60 -16.52
CA GLY A 121 -11.51 -15.92 -16.94
C GLY A 121 -10.40 -16.97 -17.05
N ILE A 122 -9.26 -16.75 -16.39
CA ILE A 122 -8.14 -17.69 -16.35
C ILE A 122 -8.41 -18.73 -15.27
N ALA A 123 -8.15 -20.01 -15.55
CA ALA A 123 -8.32 -21.10 -14.60
C ALA A 123 -7.45 -20.91 -13.35
N GLU A 124 -7.98 -21.19 -12.16
CA GLU A 124 -7.31 -20.91 -10.87
C GLU A 124 -5.95 -21.62 -10.73
N ASP A 125 -5.79 -22.78 -11.37
CA ASP A 125 -4.57 -23.59 -11.41
C ASP A 125 -3.58 -23.18 -12.52
N ASP A 126 -3.97 -22.29 -13.43
CA ASP A 126 -3.05 -21.70 -14.41
C ASP A 126 -2.22 -20.59 -13.75
N VAL A 127 -1.09 -21.03 -13.20
CA VAL A 127 -0.04 -20.17 -12.63
C VAL A 127 0.99 -19.71 -13.67
N THR A 128 0.86 -20.13 -14.93
CA THR A 128 1.84 -19.83 -15.99
C THR A 128 1.51 -18.52 -16.73
N ASN A 129 0.25 -18.09 -16.70
CA ASN A 129 -0.16 -16.84 -17.29
C ASN A 129 0.32 -15.65 -16.42
N PRO A 130 1.21 -14.78 -16.93
CA PRO A 130 1.75 -13.67 -16.14
C PRO A 130 0.78 -12.48 -16.04
N ALA A 131 -0.29 -12.45 -16.85
CA ALA A 131 -1.16 -11.28 -16.96
C ALA A 131 -1.79 -10.83 -15.63
N PRO A 132 -2.33 -11.72 -14.76
CA PRO A 132 -2.87 -11.29 -13.46
C PRO A 132 -1.82 -10.62 -12.58
N ALA A 133 -0.62 -11.21 -12.49
CA ALA A 133 0.48 -10.67 -11.71
C ALA A 133 1.00 -9.34 -12.27
N ALA A 134 1.14 -9.25 -13.60
CA ALA A 134 1.55 -8.03 -14.27
C ALA A 134 0.58 -6.88 -14.02
N ILE A 135 -0.73 -7.11 -14.14
CA ILE A 135 -1.74 -6.07 -13.89
C ILE A 135 -1.69 -5.58 -12.45
N VAL A 136 -1.64 -6.48 -11.46
CA VAL A 136 -1.56 -6.08 -10.04
C VAL A 136 -0.25 -5.34 -9.75
N ALA A 137 0.88 -5.83 -10.23
CA ALA A 137 2.17 -5.19 -10.06
C ALA A 137 2.19 -3.78 -10.68
N SER A 138 1.62 -3.62 -11.88
CA SER A 138 1.50 -2.31 -12.53
C SER A 138 0.58 -1.36 -11.77
N ALA A 139 -0.55 -1.84 -11.24
CA ALA A 139 -1.44 -1.00 -10.41
C ALA A 139 -0.74 -0.53 -9.13
N ILE A 140 0.02 -1.41 -8.46
CA ILE A 140 0.83 -1.04 -7.29
C ILE A 140 1.88 0.01 -7.68
N ALA A 141 2.58 -0.16 -8.81
CA ALA A 141 3.56 0.80 -9.29
C ALA A 141 2.93 2.17 -9.62
N CYS A 142 1.70 2.19 -10.15
CA CYS A 142 0.94 3.43 -10.37
C CYS A 142 0.61 4.13 -9.05
N LEU A 143 0.25 3.37 -8.01
CA LEU A 143 0.00 3.90 -6.67
C LEU A 143 1.27 4.48 -6.04
N ASP A 144 2.41 3.79 -6.17
CA ASP A 144 3.68 4.30 -5.66
C ASP A 144 4.09 5.60 -6.37
N ALA A 145 3.98 5.64 -7.71
CA ALA A 145 4.28 6.84 -8.48
C ALA A 145 3.36 8.02 -8.10
N ALA A 146 2.06 7.77 -7.94
CA ALA A 146 1.11 8.78 -7.49
C ALA A 146 1.42 9.27 -6.07
N GLY A 147 1.76 8.36 -5.15
CA GLY A 147 2.14 8.68 -3.78
C GLY A 147 3.41 9.52 -3.68
N GLU A 148 4.43 9.23 -4.50
CA GLU A 148 5.65 10.03 -4.57
C GLU A 148 5.35 11.48 -5.02
N VAL A 149 4.61 11.64 -6.12
CA VAL A 149 4.20 12.96 -6.62
C VAL A 149 3.33 13.72 -5.60
N TRP A 150 2.41 13.01 -4.95
CA TRP A 150 1.54 13.59 -3.93
C TRP A 150 2.35 14.11 -2.73
N VAL A 151 3.35 13.35 -2.27
CA VAL A 151 4.25 13.76 -1.19
C VAL A 151 5.12 14.95 -1.59
N GLU A 152 5.68 14.95 -2.79
CA GLU A 152 6.47 16.08 -3.32
C GLU A 152 5.64 17.35 -3.47
N GLY A 153 4.35 17.21 -3.79
CA GLY A 153 3.38 18.30 -3.89
C GLY A 153 2.73 18.69 -2.56
N ASP A 154 3.30 18.29 -1.41
CA ASP A 154 2.78 18.58 -0.06
C ASP A 154 1.32 18.17 0.17
N GLY A 155 0.86 17.14 -0.53
CA GLY A 155 -0.49 16.62 -0.43
C GLY A 155 -1.59 17.54 -1.00
N LEU A 156 -1.22 18.56 -1.76
CA LEU A 156 -2.17 19.56 -2.28
C LEU A 156 -3.01 19.03 -3.45
N ALA A 157 -2.51 18.04 -4.17
CA ALA A 157 -3.24 17.35 -5.22
C ALA A 157 -4.11 16.23 -4.65
N ASP A 158 -5.12 15.82 -5.40
CA ASP A 158 -5.93 14.65 -5.10
C ASP A 158 -5.18 13.36 -5.48
N LEU A 159 -4.95 12.48 -4.51
CA LEU A 159 -4.15 11.26 -4.70
C LEU A 159 -4.84 10.30 -5.70
N ALA A 160 -6.16 10.17 -5.63
CA ALA A 160 -6.94 9.36 -6.56
C ALA A 160 -6.79 9.87 -8.01
N SER A 161 -6.82 11.19 -8.22
CA SER A 161 -6.57 11.79 -9.53
C SER A 161 -5.14 11.57 -10.04
N LEU A 162 -4.13 11.57 -9.17
CA LEU A 162 -2.75 11.24 -9.54
C LEU A 162 -2.59 9.76 -9.91
N TYR A 163 -3.26 8.87 -9.18
CA TYR A 163 -3.31 7.44 -9.49
C TYR A 163 -3.94 7.20 -10.87
N ASP A 164 -5.05 7.87 -11.17
CA ASP A 164 -5.71 7.80 -12.47
C ASP A 164 -4.80 8.26 -13.62
N GLN A 165 -4.02 9.32 -13.41
CA GLN A 165 -3.03 9.79 -14.39
C GLN A 165 -1.91 8.76 -14.62
N ALA A 166 -1.42 8.14 -13.54
CA ALA A 166 -0.40 7.09 -13.64
C ALA A 166 -0.92 5.86 -14.41
N VAL A 167 -2.15 5.40 -14.12
CA VAL A 167 -2.79 4.29 -14.84
C VAL A 167 -2.98 4.64 -16.32
N ALA A 168 -3.44 5.85 -16.64
CA ALA A 168 -3.59 6.30 -18.02
C ALA A 168 -2.25 6.32 -18.77
N GLY A 169 -1.16 6.75 -18.11
CA GLY A 169 0.19 6.73 -18.67
C GLY A 169 0.70 5.32 -19.01
N VAL A 170 0.42 4.33 -18.15
CA VAL A 170 0.83 2.93 -18.38
C VAL A 170 -0.02 2.26 -19.46
N ARG A 171 -1.34 2.50 -19.48
CA ARG A 171 -2.24 1.86 -20.44
C ARG A 171 -2.16 2.45 -21.85
N GLY A 172 -1.57 3.62 -21.99
CA GLY A 172 -1.59 4.42 -23.21
C GLY A 172 -2.99 5.00 -23.42
N THR A 173 -3.09 6.32 -23.56
CA THR A 173 -4.33 6.96 -24.02
C THR A 173 -4.63 6.48 -25.43
N SER A 174 -5.60 5.57 -25.58
CA SER A 174 -6.28 5.33 -26.86
C SER A 174 -7.44 6.29 -27.00
#